data_AF-A0A450TKK4-F1
#
_entry.id   AF-A0A450TKK4-F1
#
_cell.length_a   1.000
_cell.length_b   1.000
_cell.length_c   1.000
_cell.angle_alpha   90.00
_cell.angle_beta   90.00
_cell.angle_gamma   90.00
#
_symmetry.space_group_name_H-M   'P 1'
#
loop_
_entity.id
_entity.type
_entity.pdbx_description
1 polymer ?
#
loop_
_entity_poly.entity_id
_entity_poly.type
_entity_poly.pdbx_seq_one_letter_code
_entity_poly.pdbx_strand_id
1 'polypeptide(L)'
;FAIMSKILLREAKIDREKEHFWIVGLDADNRILFIELVSLGSVTSTSAKPMETFRVAVLKNAVSVILVHNHTANNTIPSDADKDVTDRLIQVGRILHIPVFDHLIITTENYLSFRLEGLMEELAKSLKWVPPYEIEERIRAEERRMREEAVRMAREEGEREGEGIGMRRGLREGRKEGLEMGREEGLQDGERKGEERGRKEGERNKAVEMAKALLGNGVAIDVISKASGLSETEIRAL
;
A
#
# COMPACT_ATOMS: atom_id res chain seq x y z
N PHE A 1 -9.86 37.74 20.33
CA PHE A 1 -10.11 39.13 19.88
C PHE A 1 -10.51 40.09 21.01
N ALA A 2 -11.68 39.95 21.65
CA ALA A 2 -12.22 40.96 22.58
C ALA A 2 -11.27 41.39 23.72
N ILE A 3 -10.47 40.45 24.25
CA ILE A 3 -9.44 40.75 25.26
C ILE A 3 -8.32 41.62 24.67
N MET A 4 -7.76 41.21 23.53
CA MET A 4 -6.66 41.94 22.87
C MET A 4 -7.08 43.31 22.35
N SER A 5 -8.29 43.46 21.82
CA SER A 5 -8.84 44.77 21.42
C SER A 5 -8.89 45.73 22.61
N LYS A 6 -9.34 45.27 23.78
CA LYS A 6 -9.32 46.08 25.02
C LYS A 6 -7.91 46.45 25.47
N ILE A 7 -6.92 45.57 25.28
CA ILE A 7 -5.51 45.85 25.59
C ILE A 7 -4.99 46.94 24.66
N LEU A 8 -5.16 46.77 23.33
CA LEU A 8 -4.74 47.76 22.34
C LEU A 8 -5.41 49.12 22.57
N LEU A 9 -6.71 49.16 22.91
CA LEU A 9 -7.43 50.41 23.18
C LEU A 9 -6.97 51.16 24.45
N ARG A 10 -6.29 50.48 25.38
CA ARG A 10 -5.71 51.11 26.58
C ARG A 10 -4.39 51.83 26.31
N GLU A 11 -3.71 51.50 25.22
CA GLU A 11 -2.48 52.19 24.82
C GLU A 11 -2.74 53.65 24.47
N ALA A 12 -1.73 54.50 24.61
CA ALA A 12 -1.82 55.89 24.16
C ALA A 12 -2.04 55.95 22.65
N LYS A 13 -2.67 57.02 22.14
CA LYS A 13 -2.95 57.15 20.69
C LYS A 13 -1.67 57.00 19.84
N ILE A 14 -0.58 57.62 20.29
CA ILE A 14 0.73 57.56 19.61
C ILE A 14 1.26 56.12 19.55
N ASP A 15 1.05 55.33 20.61
CA ASP A 15 1.53 53.95 20.64
C ASP A 15 0.62 53.04 19.81
N ARG A 16 -0.71 53.25 19.77
CA ARG A 16 -1.60 52.52 18.86
C ARG A 16 -1.27 52.70 17.37
N GLU A 17 -0.59 53.78 17.01
CA GLU A 17 -0.10 54.03 15.64
C GLU A 17 1.21 53.29 15.33
N LYS A 18 1.71 52.48 16.27
CA LYS A 18 2.82 51.55 16.08
C LYS A 18 2.31 50.12 15.93
N GLU A 19 3.10 49.31 15.25
CA GLU A 19 2.90 47.87 15.23
C GLU A 19 3.41 47.24 16.53
N HIS A 20 2.62 46.32 17.06
CA HIS A 20 2.91 45.56 18.26
C HIS A 20 2.71 44.09 17.93
N PHE A 21 3.67 43.29 18.38
CA PHE A 21 3.61 41.86 18.29
C PHE A 21 3.54 41.28 19.70
N TRP A 22 2.44 40.60 20.01
CA TRP A 22 2.24 39.91 21.27
C TRP A 22 2.29 38.41 21.10
N ILE A 23 2.59 37.75 22.22
CA ILE A 23 2.38 36.33 22.40
C ILE A 23 1.50 36.09 23.63
N VAL A 24 0.49 35.25 23.44
CA VAL A 24 -0.45 34.82 24.48
C VAL A 24 -0.16 33.37 24.81
N GLY A 25 0.27 33.10 26.05
CA GLY A 25 0.50 31.73 26.51
C GLY A 25 -0.78 31.10 27.03
N LEU A 26 -0.99 29.83 26.71
CA LEU A 26 -2.14 29.03 27.12
C LEU A 26 -1.73 27.85 28.01
N ASP A 27 -2.58 27.48 28.96
CA ASP A 27 -2.47 26.23 29.71
C ASP A 27 -3.15 25.05 28.99
N ALA A 28 -3.16 23.88 29.64
CA ALA A 28 -3.77 22.66 29.09
C ALA A 28 -5.29 22.76 28.89
N ASP A 29 -5.97 23.66 29.60
CA ASP A 29 -7.41 23.91 29.50
C ASP A 29 -7.71 25.07 28.52
N ASN A 30 -6.72 25.51 27.74
CA ASN A 30 -6.78 26.67 26.83
C ASN A 30 -7.10 27.99 27.54
N ARG A 31 -6.74 28.12 28.83
CA ARG A 31 -6.87 29.39 29.57
C ARG A 31 -5.62 30.22 29.38
N ILE A 32 -5.80 31.54 29.34
CA ILE A 32 -4.70 32.49 29.17
C ILE A 32 -3.84 32.50 30.46
N LEU A 33 -2.58 32.09 30.34
CA LEU A 33 -1.56 32.20 31.39
C LEU A 33 -0.96 33.60 31.44
N PHE A 34 -0.70 34.18 30.27
CA PHE A 34 -0.11 35.51 30.14
C PHE A 34 -0.36 36.09 28.75
N ILE A 35 -0.20 37.41 28.66
CA ILE A 35 -0.14 38.17 27.41
C ILE A 35 1.11 39.03 27.52
N GLU A 36 2.07 38.82 26.63
CA GLU A 36 3.36 39.51 26.65
C GLU A 36 3.54 40.28 25.33
N LEU A 37 3.94 41.55 25.44
CA LEU A 37 4.40 42.32 24.28
C LEU A 37 5.84 41.91 23.96
N VAL A 38 6.02 41.26 22.82
CA VAL A 38 7.33 40.75 22.38
C VAL A 38 8.14 41.84 21.71
N SER A 39 7.49 42.63 20.85
CA SER A 39 8.17 43.62 20.04
C SER A 39 7.23 44.80 19.75
N LEU A 40 7.80 45.99 19.74
CA LEU A 40 7.16 47.25 19.40
C LEU A 40 7.92 47.82 18.19
N GLY A 41 7.29 47.77 17.02
CA GLY A 41 7.86 48.21 15.76
C GLY A 41 7.62 49.69 15.47
N SER A 42 8.15 50.14 14.34
CA SER A 42 7.74 51.41 13.73
C SER A 42 6.39 51.24 13.03
N VAL A 43 5.95 52.25 12.28
CA VAL A 43 4.72 52.19 11.48
C VAL A 43 4.78 51.13 10.36
N THR A 44 5.97 50.64 10.00
CA THR A 44 6.19 49.86 8.76
C THR A 44 6.65 48.42 8.94
N SER A 45 7.05 48.00 10.14
CA SER A 45 7.35 46.59 10.43
C SER A 45 7.72 46.36 11.90
N THR A 46 7.39 45.18 12.39
CA THR A 46 7.88 44.62 13.65
C THR A 46 8.73 43.38 13.40
N SER A 47 9.94 43.32 13.98
CA SER A 47 10.77 42.10 13.96
C SER A 47 10.49 41.30 15.24
N ALA A 48 9.79 40.17 15.13
CA ALA A 48 9.61 39.22 16.22
C ALA A 48 10.66 38.10 16.10
N LYS A 49 11.70 38.15 16.94
CA LYS A 49 12.74 37.12 16.93
C LYS A 49 12.26 35.89 17.72
N PRO A 50 12.43 34.66 17.20
CA PRO A 50 11.92 33.46 17.86
C PRO A 50 12.32 33.29 19.33
N MET A 51 13.59 33.58 19.67
CA MET A 51 14.06 33.46 21.05
C MET A 51 13.36 34.43 22.00
N GLU A 52 13.07 35.65 21.56
CA GLU A 52 12.38 36.66 22.34
C GLU A 52 10.90 36.29 22.48
N THR A 53 10.27 35.84 21.38
CA THR A 53 8.87 35.40 21.32
C THR A 53 8.60 34.24 22.28
N PHE A 54 9.39 33.18 22.25
CA PHE A 54 9.13 31.98 23.07
C PHE A 54 9.72 32.04 24.49
N ARG A 55 10.53 33.04 24.83
CA ARG A 55 11.18 33.15 26.15
C ARG A 55 10.18 33.03 27.30
N VAL A 56 9.11 33.82 27.26
CA VAL A 56 8.10 33.83 28.33
C VAL A 56 7.22 32.58 28.30
N ALA A 57 6.96 32.02 27.12
CA ALA A 57 6.22 30.76 26.97
C ALA A 57 6.92 29.61 27.68
N VAL A 58 8.24 29.47 27.48
CA VAL A 58 9.05 28.47 28.18
C VAL A 58 9.09 28.75 29.68
N LEU A 59 9.38 29.99 30.10
CA LEU A 59 9.48 30.34 31.53
C LEU A 59 8.19 30.11 32.32
N LYS A 60 7.03 30.28 31.67
CA LYS A 60 5.72 30.13 32.29
C LYS A 60 5.05 28.77 32.01
N ASN A 61 5.79 27.81 31.43
CA ASN A 61 5.29 26.48 31.10
C ASN A 61 4.00 26.51 30.26
N ALA A 62 3.95 27.39 29.24
CA ALA A 62 2.82 27.41 28.33
C ALA A 62 2.75 26.11 27.54
N VAL A 63 1.55 25.54 27.44
CA VAL A 63 1.28 24.31 26.67
C VAL A 63 1.11 24.65 25.18
N SER A 64 0.61 25.85 24.87
CA SER A 64 0.53 26.37 23.51
C SER A 64 0.52 27.90 23.54
N VAL A 65 0.65 28.52 22.37
CA VAL A 65 0.68 29.99 22.25
C VAL A 65 -0.21 30.50 21.12
N ILE A 66 -0.74 31.71 21.26
CA ILE A 66 -1.37 32.47 20.18
C ILE A 66 -0.50 33.69 19.89
N LEU A 67 -0.20 33.92 18.62
CA LEU A 67 0.48 35.13 18.15
C LEU A 67 -0.56 36.20 17.89
N VAL A 68 -0.24 37.46 18.17
CA VAL A 68 -1.13 38.58 17.87
C VAL A 68 -0.32 39.74 17.31
N HIS A 69 -0.74 40.28 16.17
CA HIS A 69 -0.15 41.45 15.54
C HIS A 69 -1.23 42.49 15.27
N ASN A 70 -1.05 43.75 15.68
CA ASN A 70 -1.96 44.81 15.23
C ASN A 70 -1.47 45.43 13.92
N HIS A 71 -2.41 45.72 13.02
CA HIS A 71 -2.17 46.56 11.85
C HIS A 71 -2.66 47.98 12.11
N THR A 72 -1.84 48.96 11.79
CA THR A 72 -2.17 50.40 11.96
C THR A 72 -3.07 50.92 10.84
N ALA A 73 -3.00 50.32 9.66
CA ALA A 73 -3.72 50.71 8.44
C ALA A 73 -5.22 50.31 8.40
N ASN A 74 -5.79 49.94 9.55
CA ASN A 74 -7.20 49.53 9.74
C ASN A 74 -7.72 48.45 8.76
N ASN A 75 -6.83 47.60 8.25
CA ASN A 75 -7.18 46.37 7.54
C ASN A 75 -6.52 45.20 8.28
N THR A 76 -7.03 43.99 8.03
CA THR A 76 -6.54 42.76 8.68
C THR A 76 -5.90 41.81 7.67
N ILE A 77 -5.53 42.30 6.49
CA ILE A 77 -5.00 41.45 5.41
C ILE A 77 -3.56 41.07 5.77
N PRO A 78 -3.23 39.78 5.92
CA PRO A 78 -1.88 39.36 6.27
C PRO A 78 -0.88 39.71 5.19
N SER A 79 0.21 40.37 5.59
CA SER A 79 1.36 40.61 4.73
C SER A 79 2.20 39.34 4.53
N ASP A 80 3.10 39.34 3.55
CA ASP A 80 4.06 38.25 3.38
C ASP A 80 5.02 38.14 4.58
N ALA A 81 5.31 39.26 5.24
CA ALA A 81 6.10 39.27 6.47
C ALA A 81 5.36 38.60 7.63
N ASP A 82 4.04 38.80 7.75
CA ASP A 82 3.20 38.11 8.73
C ASP A 82 3.22 36.59 8.50
N LYS A 83 3.09 36.16 7.24
CA LYS A 83 3.15 34.74 6.88
C LYS A 83 4.52 34.14 7.16
N ASP A 84 5.59 34.84 6.80
CA ASP A 84 6.97 34.39 7.01
C ASP A 84 7.31 34.22 8.50
N VAL A 85 6.98 35.22 9.33
CA VAL A 85 7.24 35.14 10.76
C VAL A 85 6.41 34.03 11.40
N THR A 86 5.17 33.85 10.94
CA THR A 86 4.28 32.77 11.44
C THR A 86 4.84 31.40 11.11
N ASP A 87 5.25 31.15 9.86
CA ASP A 87 5.89 29.88 9.45
C ASP A 87 7.11 29.58 10.33
N ARG A 88 8.00 30.56 10.48
CA ARG A 88 9.19 30.41 11.31
C ARG A 88 8.85 30.08 12.76
N LEU A 89 7.86 30.75 13.35
CA LEU A 89 7.44 30.53 14.73
C LEU A 89 6.68 29.21 14.91
N ILE A 90 5.97 28.72 13.90
CA ILE A 90 5.38 27.36 13.90
C ILE A 90 6.49 26.31 14.05
N GLN A 91 7.57 26.42 13.27
CA GLN A 91 8.69 25.47 13.37
C GLN A 91 9.37 25.53 14.74
N VAL A 92 9.55 26.73 15.30
CA VAL A 92 10.13 26.91 16.64
C VAL A 92 9.23 26.30 17.71
N GLY A 93 7.92 26.56 17.64
CA GLY A 93 6.94 25.96 18.55
C GLY A 93 6.94 24.44 18.49
N ARG A 94 7.08 23.87 17.29
CA ARG A 94 7.23 22.41 17.11
C ARG A 94 8.48 21.88 17.80
N ILE A 95 9.64 22.53 17.64
CA ILE A 95 10.90 22.11 18.28
C ILE A 95 10.80 22.19 19.81
N LEU A 96 10.20 23.27 20.33
CA LEU A 96 10.03 23.49 21.77
C LEU A 96 8.88 22.68 22.39
N HIS A 97 8.09 21.96 21.59
CA HIS A 97 6.84 21.31 22.01
C HIS A 97 5.82 22.30 22.62
N ILE A 98 5.81 23.54 22.12
CA ILE A 98 4.86 24.60 22.45
C ILE A 98 4.21 25.07 21.13
N PRO A 99 3.19 24.36 20.62
CA PRO A 99 2.60 24.68 19.32
C PRO A 99 2.01 26.09 19.28
N VAL A 100 2.15 26.73 18.12
CA VAL A 100 1.42 27.96 17.79
C VAL A 100 0.00 27.56 17.38
N PHE A 101 -0.97 27.88 18.22
CA PHE A 101 -2.37 27.52 18.04
C PHE A 101 -3.07 28.37 16.97
N ASP A 102 -2.75 29.66 16.91
CA ASP A 102 -3.29 30.62 15.95
C ASP A 102 -2.39 31.85 15.85
N HIS A 103 -2.56 32.63 14.78
CA HIS A 103 -2.05 33.99 14.66
C HIS A 103 -3.21 34.94 14.32
N LEU A 104 -3.42 35.92 15.19
CA LEU A 104 -4.44 36.93 15.03
C LEU A 104 -3.83 38.23 14.50
N ILE A 105 -4.33 38.72 13.36
CA ILE A 105 -4.14 40.11 12.96
C ILE A 105 -5.32 40.91 13.47
N ILE A 106 -5.08 41.96 14.23
CA ILE A 106 -6.13 42.77 14.87
C ILE A 106 -6.06 44.22 14.44
N THR A 107 -7.22 44.87 14.41
CA THR A 107 -7.36 46.32 14.46
C THR A 107 -8.13 46.70 15.73
N THR A 108 -8.46 47.97 15.89
CA THR A 108 -9.33 48.40 16.99
C THR A 108 -10.75 47.83 16.89
N GLU A 109 -11.20 47.49 15.68
CA GLU A 109 -12.60 47.14 15.39
C GLU A 109 -12.77 45.71 14.89
N ASN A 110 -11.77 45.14 14.23
CA ASN A 110 -11.88 43.82 13.60
C ASN A 110 -10.64 42.95 13.81
N TYR A 111 -10.70 41.70 13.40
CA TYR A 111 -9.58 40.78 13.37
C TYR A 111 -9.69 39.75 12.24
N LEU A 112 -8.54 39.18 11.90
CA LEU A 112 -8.41 37.98 11.09
C LEU A 112 -7.69 36.92 11.91
N SER A 113 -8.14 35.67 11.81
CA SER A 113 -7.49 34.49 12.40
C SER A 113 -6.87 33.68 11.28
N PHE A 114 -5.56 33.46 11.35
CA PHE A 114 -4.86 32.62 10.37
C PHE A 114 -5.45 31.21 10.33
N ARG A 115 -5.87 30.70 11.49
CA ARG A 115 -6.49 29.39 11.57
C ARG A 115 -7.85 29.34 10.89
N LEU A 116 -8.72 30.34 11.09
CA LEU A 116 -10.03 30.37 10.43
C LEU A 116 -9.91 30.54 8.92
N GLU A 117 -8.88 31.24 8.45
CA GLU A 117 -8.57 31.42 7.03
C GLU A 117 -7.81 30.24 6.40
N GLY A 118 -7.47 29.19 7.18
CA GLY A 118 -6.72 28.02 6.69
C GLY A 118 -5.22 28.27 6.45
N LEU A 119 -4.72 29.45 6.81
CA LEU A 119 -3.31 29.83 6.64
C LEU A 119 -2.39 29.04 7.59
N MET A 120 -2.86 28.63 8.77
CA MET A 120 -2.07 27.80 9.68
C MET A 120 -1.72 26.45 9.05
N GLU A 121 -2.70 25.79 8.41
CA GLU A 121 -2.53 24.51 7.73
C GLU A 121 -1.66 24.63 6.47
N GLU A 122 -1.75 25.75 5.75
CA GLU A 122 -0.89 26.07 4.63
C GLU A 122 0.57 26.21 5.09
N LEU A 123 0.83 27.08 6.08
CA LEU A 123 2.17 27.36 6.58
C LEU A 123 2.81 26.16 7.29
N ALA A 124 2.01 25.31 7.95
CA ALA A 124 2.52 24.07 8.54
C ALA A 124 3.14 23.09 7.52
N LYS A 125 2.78 23.20 6.23
CA LYS A 125 3.34 22.40 5.13
C LYS A 125 4.58 23.04 4.50
N SER A 126 4.89 24.28 4.85
CA SER A 126 6.07 24.99 4.35
C SER A 126 7.35 24.25 4.72
N LEU A 127 8.30 24.22 3.79
CA LEU A 127 9.66 23.71 4.02
C LEU A 127 10.67 24.84 4.29
N LYS A 128 10.24 26.11 4.22
CA LYS A 128 11.14 27.28 4.22
C LYS A 128 12.00 27.35 5.48
N TRP A 129 11.39 27.12 6.64
CA TRP A 129 12.06 27.19 7.94
C TRP A 129 12.29 25.83 8.59
N VAL A 130 12.03 24.74 7.86
CA VAL A 130 12.27 23.38 8.35
C VAL A 130 13.78 23.12 8.37
N PRO A 131 14.35 22.59 9.47
CA PRO A 131 15.76 22.27 9.53
C PRO A 131 16.18 21.28 8.41
N PRO A 132 17.32 21.49 7.72
CA PRO A 132 17.72 20.65 6.58
C PRO A 132 17.79 19.15 6.90
N TYR A 133 18.24 18.77 8.10
CA TYR A 133 18.32 17.37 8.51
C TYR A 133 16.95 16.68 8.54
N GLU A 134 15.88 17.40 8.91
CA GLU A 134 14.52 16.82 8.88
C GLU A 134 14.03 16.60 7.45
N ILE A 135 14.41 17.48 6.53
CA ILE A 135 14.10 17.33 5.10
C ILE A 135 14.80 16.10 4.56
N GLU A 136 16.09 15.93 4.86
CA GLU A 136 16.85 14.75 4.48
C GLU A 136 16.25 13.46 5.06
N GLU A 137 15.85 13.46 6.34
CA GLU A 137 15.20 12.31 6.96
C GLU A 137 13.87 11.95 6.28
N ARG A 138 13.05 12.96 5.92
CA ARG A 138 11.81 12.74 5.16
C ARG A 138 12.09 12.11 3.80
N ILE A 139 13.10 12.60 3.08
CA ILE A 139 13.51 12.05 1.78
C ILE A 139 13.97 10.61 1.94
N ARG A 140 14.87 10.32 2.89
CA ARG A 140 15.37 8.96 3.13
C ARG A 140 14.25 8.00 3.56
N ALA A 141 13.31 8.46 4.37
CA ALA A 141 12.15 7.67 4.77
C ALA A 141 11.24 7.35 3.58
N GLU A 142 10.99 8.34 2.72
CA GLU A 142 10.20 8.17 1.50
C GLU A 142 10.91 7.23 0.49
N GLU A 143 12.21 7.41 0.28
CA GLU A 143 13.04 6.51 -0.54
C GLU A 143 12.99 5.06 -0.03
N ARG A 144 13.08 4.88 1.30
CA ARG A 144 12.96 3.55 1.92
C ARG A 144 11.58 2.96 1.64
N ARG A 145 10.50 3.73 1.81
CA ARG A 145 9.13 3.27 1.54
C ARG A 145 8.97 2.86 0.08
N MET A 146 9.39 3.70 -0.86
CA MET A 146 9.35 3.39 -2.29
C MET A 146 10.14 2.14 -2.63
N ARG A 147 11.33 1.97 -2.03
CA ARG A 147 12.15 0.77 -2.21
C ARG A 147 11.47 -0.49 -1.67
N GLU A 148 10.88 -0.43 -0.48
CA GLU A 148 10.13 -1.54 0.12
C GLU A 148 8.92 -1.94 -0.73
N GLU A 149 8.17 -0.95 -1.23
CA GLU A 149 7.05 -1.18 -2.14
C GLU A 149 7.49 -1.80 -3.46
N ALA A 150 8.59 -1.30 -4.05
CA ALA A 150 9.15 -1.86 -5.28
C ALA A 150 9.61 -3.32 -5.09
N VAL A 151 10.27 -3.63 -3.97
CA VAL A 151 10.68 -5.01 -3.63
C VAL A 151 9.46 -5.92 -3.47
N ARG A 152 8.40 -5.44 -2.80
CA ARG A 152 7.15 -6.20 -2.63
C ARG A 152 6.50 -6.50 -3.98
N MET A 153 6.33 -5.49 -4.83
CA MET A 153 5.73 -5.66 -6.16
C MET A 153 6.54 -6.63 -7.03
N ALA A 154 7.87 -6.48 -7.05
CA ALA A 154 8.74 -7.37 -7.81
C ALA A 154 8.65 -8.83 -7.32
N ARG A 155 8.49 -9.04 -6.01
CA ARG A 155 8.28 -10.37 -5.44
C ARG A 155 6.94 -10.96 -5.87
N GLU A 156 5.85 -10.21 -5.76
CA GLU A 156 4.51 -10.68 -6.17
C GLU A 156 4.43 -11.01 -7.67
N GLU A 157 5.05 -10.18 -8.50
CA GLU A 157 5.16 -10.41 -9.94
C GLU A 157 6.00 -11.66 -10.23
N GLY A 158 7.17 -11.79 -9.59
CA GLY A 158 8.01 -12.97 -9.72
C GLY A 158 7.35 -14.27 -9.27
N GLU A 159 6.55 -14.23 -8.19
CA GLU A 159 5.75 -15.38 -7.73
C GLU A 159 4.69 -15.76 -8.76
N ARG A 160 3.90 -14.80 -9.28
CA ARG A 160 2.91 -15.07 -10.34
C ARG A 160 3.52 -15.62 -11.62
N GLU A 161 4.62 -15.01 -12.08
CA GLU A 161 5.31 -15.48 -13.29
C GLU A 161 5.87 -16.88 -13.06
N GLY A 162 6.49 -17.12 -11.90
CA GLY A 162 7.03 -18.40 -11.49
C GLY A 162 5.95 -19.49 -11.46
N GLU A 163 4.80 -19.23 -10.84
CA GLU A 163 3.65 -20.12 -10.83
C GLU A 163 3.15 -20.42 -12.25
N GLY A 164 3.00 -19.39 -13.08
CA GLY A 164 2.56 -19.55 -14.47
C GLY A 164 3.52 -20.38 -15.32
N ILE A 165 4.82 -20.13 -15.21
CA ILE A 165 5.87 -20.90 -15.89
C ILE A 165 5.88 -22.35 -15.37
N GLY A 166 5.84 -22.52 -14.04
CA GLY A 166 5.83 -23.83 -13.39
C GLY A 166 4.62 -24.67 -13.82
N MET A 167 3.42 -24.09 -13.82
CA MET A 167 2.19 -24.75 -14.25
C MET A 167 2.25 -25.18 -15.72
N ARG A 168 2.68 -24.29 -16.63
CA ARG A 168 2.83 -24.62 -18.05
C ARG A 168 3.84 -25.73 -18.28
N ARG A 169 4.98 -25.68 -17.58
CA ARG A 169 6.03 -26.70 -17.68
C ARG A 169 5.52 -28.04 -17.18
N GLY A 170 4.93 -28.08 -15.98
CA GLY A 170 4.39 -29.30 -15.38
C GLY A 170 3.29 -29.94 -16.24
N LEU A 171 2.37 -29.15 -16.79
CA LEU A 171 1.35 -29.65 -17.73
C LEU A 171 1.97 -30.27 -18.99
N ARG A 172 3.00 -29.64 -19.56
CA ARG A 172 3.66 -30.12 -20.78
C ARG A 172 4.43 -31.42 -20.52
N GLU A 173 5.21 -31.46 -19.46
CA GLU A 173 5.99 -32.64 -19.06
C GLU A 173 5.05 -33.80 -18.69
N GLY A 174 4.08 -33.57 -17.80
CA GLY A 174 3.11 -34.59 -17.40
C GLY A 174 2.25 -35.11 -18.55
N ARG A 175 1.86 -34.25 -19.51
CA ARG A 175 1.16 -34.70 -20.73
C ARG A 175 2.05 -35.59 -21.59
N LYS A 176 3.33 -35.26 -21.74
CA LYS A 176 4.27 -36.05 -22.53
C LYS A 176 4.51 -37.42 -21.90
N GLU A 177 4.81 -37.44 -20.60
CA GLU A 177 5.01 -38.69 -19.84
C GLU A 177 3.75 -39.56 -19.86
N GLY A 178 2.57 -38.97 -19.63
CA GLY A 178 1.30 -39.70 -19.67
C GLY A 178 1.00 -40.31 -21.04
N LEU A 179 1.34 -39.61 -22.13
CA LEU A 179 1.21 -40.14 -23.50
C LEU A 179 2.20 -41.29 -23.76
N GLU A 180 3.45 -41.18 -23.30
CA GLU A 180 4.46 -42.23 -23.44
C GLU A 180 4.04 -43.49 -22.67
N MET A 181 3.70 -43.35 -21.39
CA MET A 181 3.25 -44.47 -20.54
C MET A 181 1.99 -45.11 -21.11
N GLY A 182 0.96 -44.32 -21.47
CA GLY A 182 -0.28 -44.86 -22.01
C GLY A 182 -0.10 -45.56 -23.35
N ARG A 183 0.84 -45.10 -24.18
CA ARG A 183 1.20 -45.78 -25.43
C ARG A 183 1.89 -47.12 -25.15
N GLU A 184 2.85 -47.14 -24.23
CA GLU A 184 3.61 -48.34 -23.88
C GLU A 184 2.71 -49.41 -23.24
N GLU A 185 1.91 -49.03 -22.24
CA GLU A 185 0.92 -49.92 -21.61
C GLU A 185 -0.11 -50.42 -22.63
N GLY A 186 -0.60 -49.54 -23.51
CA GLY A 186 -1.57 -49.91 -24.54
C GLY A 186 -1.01 -50.89 -25.58
N LEU A 187 0.26 -50.73 -25.96
CA LEU A 187 0.97 -51.66 -26.84
C LEU A 187 1.15 -53.02 -26.15
N GLN A 188 1.66 -53.05 -24.92
CA GLN A 188 1.88 -54.29 -24.17
C GLN A 188 0.57 -55.05 -23.95
N ASP A 189 -0.50 -54.36 -23.51
CA ASP A 189 -1.79 -55.00 -23.29
C ASP A 189 -2.44 -55.45 -24.61
N GLY A 190 -2.25 -54.67 -25.69
CA GLY A 190 -2.68 -55.02 -27.03
C GLY A 190 -1.99 -56.27 -27.58
N GLU A 191 -0.66 -56.35 -27.47
CA GLU A 191 0.14 -57.52 -27.85
C GLU A 191 -0.29 -58.75 -27.05
N ARG A 192 -0.37 -58.64 -25.72
CA ARG A 192 -0.79 -59.74 -24.84
C ARG A 192 -2.18 -60.27 -25.20
N LYS A 193 -3.16 -59.39 -25.39
CA LYS A 193 -4.52 -59.78 -25.81
C LYS A 193 -4.55 -60.36 -27.21
N GLY A 194 -3.73 -59.82 -28.12
CA GLY A 194 -3.58 -60.30 -29.49
C GLY A 194 -3.01 -61.71 -29.56
N GLU A 195 -1.92 -61.97 -28.82
CA GLU A 195 -1.32 -63.29 -28.68
C GLU A 195 -2.29 -64.30 -28.07
N GLU A 196 -3.00 -63.93 -26.99
CA GLU A 196 -3.96 -64.83 -26.35
C GLU A 196 -5.12 -65.19 -27.29
N ARG A 197 -5.67 -64.21 -28.03
CA ARG A 197 -6.72 -64.44 -29.02
C ARG A 197 -6.20 -65.27 -30.19
N GLY A 198 -5.05 -64.93 -30.76
CA GLY A 198 -4.45 -65.63 -31.88
C GLY A 198 -4.10 -67.08 -31.53
N ARG A 199 -3.65 -67.34 -30.30
CA ARG A 199 -3.43 -68.70 -29.80
C ARG A 199 -4.73 -69.50 -29.72
N LYS A 200 -5.79 -68.94 -29.11
CA LYS A 200 -7.11 -69.59 -29.02
C LYS A 200 -7.69 -69.88 -30.41
N GLU A 201 -7.60 -68.93 -31.33
CA GLU A 201 -8.07 -69.07 -32.70
C GLU A 201 -7.24 -70.11 -33.48
N GLY A 202 -5.92 -70.11 -33.32
CA GLY A 202 -5.03 -71.10 -33.93
C GLY A 202 -5.25 -72.52 -33.42
N GLU A 203 -5.44 -72.71 -32.11
CA GLU A 203 -5.81 -74.00 -31.51
C GLU A 203 -7.16 -74.49 -32.04
N ARG A 204 -8.15 -73.59 -32.16
CA ARG A 204 -9.47 -73.90 -32.74
C ARG A 204 -9.40 -74.25 -34.23
N ASN A 205 -8.62 -73.53 -35.02
CA ASN A 205 -8.44 -73.82 -36.45
C ASN A 205 -7.74 -75.17 -36.67
N LYS A 206 -6.73 -75.50 -35.85
CA LYS A 206 -6.11 -76.84 -35.87
C LYS A 206 -7.10 -77.94 -35.53
N ALA A 207 -7.96 -77.73 -34.52
CA ALA A 207 -9.01 -78.68 -34.17
C ALA A 207 -10.00 -78.90 -35.32
N VAL A 208 -10.36 -77.83 -36.04
CA VAL A 208 -11.24 -77.89 -37.23
C VAL A 208 -10.58 -78.64 -38.39
N GLU A 209 -9.33 -78.33 -38.72
CA GLU A 209 -8.56 -79.02 -39.76
C GLU A 209 -8.41 -80.52 -39.45
N MET A 210 -8.06 -80.86 -38.20
CA MET A 210 -7.96 -82.24 -37.74
C MET A 210 -9.30 -82.97 -37.86
N ALA A 211 -10.40 -82.33 -37.46
CA ALA A 211 -11.74 -82.90 -37.58
C ALA A 211 -12.13 -83.16 -39.04
N LYS A 212 -11.85 -82.22 -39.97
CA LYS A 212 -12.06 -82.41 -41.40
C LYS A 212 -11.25 -83.57 -41.98
N ALA A 213 -9.97 -83.67 -41.60
CA ALA A 213 -9.10 -84.75 -42.05
C ALA A 213 -9.57 -86.13 -41.55
N LEU A 214 -10.02 -86.23 -40.29
CA LEU A 214 -10.54 -87.48 -39.72
C LEU A 214 -11.90 -87.87 -40.32
N LEU A 215 -12.78 -86.90 -40.58
CA LEU A 215 -14.04 -87.11 -41.31
C LEU A 215 -13.79 -87.67 -42.72
N GLY A 216 -12.82 -87.11 -43.45
CA GLY A 216 -12.42 -87.58 -44.78
C GLY A 216 -11.87 -89.01 -44.80
N ASN A 217 -11.38 -89.51 -43.66
CA ASN A 217 -10.90 -90.88 -43.48
C ASN A 217 -11.97 -91.83 -42.88
N GLY A 218 -13.22 -91.38 -42.73
CA GLY A 218 -14.34 -92.21 -42.28
C GLY A 218 -14.38 -92.50 -40.77
N VAL A 219 -13.71 -91.69 -39.95
CA VAL A 219 -13.72 -91.83 -38.48
C VAL A 219 -15.06 -91.33 -37.91
N ALA A 220 -15.60 -92.02 -36.90
CA ALA A 220 -16.90 -91.69 -36.30
C ALA A 220 -16.89 -90.36 -35.54
N ILE A 221 -18.00 -89.60 -35.63
CA ILE A 221 -18.13 -88.21 -35.14
C ILE A 221 -17.88 -88.09 -33.62
N ASP A 222 -18.32 -89.08 -32.83
CA ASP A 222 -18.13 -89.14 -31.38
C ASP A 222 -16.65 -89.28 -30.99
N VAL A 223 -15.87 -90.02 -31.79
CA VAL A 223 -14.42 -90.17 -31.63
C VAL A 223 -13.69 -88.89 -32.03
N ILE A 224 -14.13 -88.22 -33.10
CA ILE A 224 -13.57 -86.94 -33.55
C ILE A 224 -13.85 -85.82 -32.53
N SER A 225 -15.04 -85.80 -31.92
CA SER A 225 -15.40 -84.82 -30.89
C SER A 225 -14.50 -84.94 -29.66
N LYS A 226 -14.24 -86.16 -29.20
CA LYS A 226 -13.30 -86.41 -28.09
C LYS A 226 -11.85 -86.05 -28.42
N ALA A 227 -11.41 -86.24 -29.67
CA ALA A 227 -10.03 -86.00 -30.07
C ALA A 227 -9.73 -84.52 -30.41
N SER A 228 -10.68 -83.82 -31.03
CA SER A 228 -10.53 -82.41 -31.46
C SER A 228 -11.01 -81.40 -30.42
N GLY A 229 -11.84 -81.83 -29.46
CA GLY A 229 -12.47 -80.94 -28.47
C GLY A 229 -13.60 -80.08 -29.04
N LEU A 230 -13.97 -80.27 -30.32
CA LEU A 230 -15.12 -79.61 -30.95
C LEU A 230 -16.42 -80.33 -30.57
N SER A 231 -17.52 -79.58 -30.46
CA SER A 231 -18.83 -80.17 -30.25
C SER A 231 -19.29 -80.97 -31.47
N GLU A 232 -20.08 -82.02 -31.27
CA GLU A 232 -20.61 -82.82 -32.37
C GLU A 232 -21.43 -81.99 -33.36
N THR A 233 -22.10 -80.93 -32.89
CA THR A 233 -22.81 -79.96 -33.72
C THR A 233 -21.88 -79.16 -34.63
N GLU A 234 -20.70 -78.76 -34.13
CA GLU A 234 -19.70 -78.07 -34.94
C GLU A 234 -19.11 -79.03 -35.97
N ILE A 235 -18.81 -80.27 -35.60
CA ILE A 235 -18.22 -81.28 -36.50
C ILE A 235 -19.18 -81.66 -37.64
N ARG A 236 -20.49 -81.76 -37.36
CA ARG A 236 -21.52 -82.01 -38.39
C ARG A 236 -21.69 -80.86 -39.38
N ALA A 237 -21.22 -79.66 -39.04
CA ALA A 237 -21.29 -78.47 -39.87
C ALA A 237 -20.02 -78.21 -40.69
N LEU A 238 -18.96 -79.01 -40.49
CA LEU A 238 -17.69 -78.95 -41.24
C LEU A 238 -17.74 -79.75 -42.55
#